data_AF-A0AAV1P4X6-F1
#
_entry.id   AF-A0AAV1P4X6-F1
#
_cell.length_a   1.000
_cell.length_b   1.000
_cell.length_c   1.000
_cell.angle_alpha   90.00
_cell.angle_beta   90.00
_cell.angle_gamma   90.00
#
_symmetry.space_group_name_H-M   'P 1'
#
loop_
_entity.id
_entity.type
_entity.pdbx_description
1 polymer ?
#
loop_
_entity_poly.entity_id
_entity_poly.type
_entity_poly.pdbx_seq_one_letter_code
_entity_poly.pdbx_strand_id
1 'polypeptide(L)'
;MFIQGRLCLYSVNYISQNAPGSGICYLCKFNAFHAESKKPLHRECGFIRMQPGTNRVAFIIAQNSGLVEIEEGELTGQQLNLQSQTLGRISFAKKPHVQQISRVFQL
;
A
#
# COMPACT_ATOMS: atom_id res chain seq x y z
N MET A 1 -4.48 -0.17 -14.44
CA MET A 1 -5.30 0.30 -13.30
C MET A 1 -5.59 1.78 -13.48
N PHE A 2 -6.79 2.26 -13.13
CA PHE A 2 -7.09 3.69 -13.16
C PHE A 2 -6.77 4.31 -11.80
N ILE A 3 -6.00 5.40 -11.79
CA ILE A 3 -5.80 6.22 -10.59
C ILE A 3 -6.28 7.62 -10.92
N GLN A 4 -7.24 8.12 -10.13
CA GLN A 4 -7.85 9.43 -10.34
C GLN A 4 -8.38 9.61 -11.79
N GLY A 5 -8.96 8.56 -12.37
CA GLY A 5 -9.52 8.58 -13.73
C GLY A 5 -8.50 8.47 -14.89
N ARG A 6 -7.22 8.19 -14.62
CA ARG A 6 -6.19 8.02 -15.67
C ARG A 6 -5.67 6.59 -15.75
N LEU A 7 -5.51 6.06 -16.97
CA LEU A 7 -4.89 4.76 -17.20
C LEU A 7 -3.42 4.80 -16.78
N CYS A 8 -3.06 3.97 -15.81
CA CYS A 8 -1.72 3.90 -15.25
C CYS A 8 -1.12 2.50 -15.36
N LEU A 9 0.19 2.47 -15.63
CA LEU A 9 1.06 1.31 -15.42
C LEU A 9 1.59 1.32 -13.98
N TYR A 10 1.68 0.15 -13.35
CA TYR A 10 2.14 0.00 -11.98
C TYR A 10 3.38 -0.88 -11.95
N SER A 11 4.45 -0.41 -11.31
CA SER A 11 5.58 -1.25 -10.94
C SER A 11 5.57 -1.54 -9.44
N VAL A 12 5.69 -2.82 -9.09
CA VAL A 12 5.77 -3.30 -7.71
C VAL A 12 7.16 -3.87 -7.50
N ASN A 13 7.85 -3.40 -6.46
CA ASN A 13 9.10 -3.99 -6.02
C ASN A 13 8.97 -4.38 -4.55
N TYR A 14 9.45 -5.57 -4.20
CA TYR A 14 9.50 -6.02 -2.81
C TYR A 14 10.89 -6.52 -2.41
N ILE A 15 11.25 -6.28 -1.15
CA ILE A 15 12.46 -6.83 -0.53
C ILE A 15 12.07 -7.44 0.82
N SER A 16 12.38 -8.72 1.00
CA SER A 16 12.18 -9.42 2.28
C SER A 16 13.30 -9.06 3.26
N GLN A 17 12.93 -8.67 4.47
CA GLN A 17 13.83 -8.46 5.59
C GLN A 17 13.35 -9.27 6.79
N ASN A 18 14.20 -10.15 7.31
CA ASN A 18 13.97 -10.82 8.57
C ASN A 18 14.52 -9.97 9.71
N ALA A 19 13.63 -9.40 10.52
CA ALA A 19 14.01 -8.69 11.74
C ALA A 19 13.75 -9.60 12.96
N PRO A 20 14.78 -9.92 13.77
CA PRO A 20 14.62 -10.79 14.93
C PRO A 20 13.48 -10.29 15.85
N GLY A 21 12.52 -11.16 16.17
CA GLY A 21 11.43 -10.86 17.12
C GLY A 21 10.22 -10.09 16.58
N SER A 22 10.19 -9.66 15.31
CA SER A 22 9.12 -8.78 14.78
C SER A 22 8.32 -9.33 13.59
N GLY A 23 8.59 -10.57 13.19
CA GLY A 23 7.98 -11.24 12.03
C GLY A 23 8.69 -10.91 10.72
N ILE A 24 8.19 -11.48 9.62
CA ILE A 24 8.70 -11.17 8.28
C ILE A 24 8.15 -9.79 7.87
N CYS A 25 9.07 -8.93 7.41
CA CYS A 25 8.74 -7.60 6.93
C CYS A 25 9.14 -7.50 5.44
N TYR A 26 8.22 -7.03 4.60
CA TYR A 26 8.48 -6.79 3.19
C TYR A 26 8.42 -5.31 2.91
N LEU A 27 9.52 -4.72 2.46
CA LEU A 27 9.52 -3.36 1.92
C LEU A 27 8.77 -3.39 0.59
N CYS A 28 7.71 -2.60 0.46
CA CYS A 28 6.91 -2.51 -0.77
C CYS A 28 7.02 -1.11 -1.36
N LYS A 29 7.19 -1.05 -2.69
CA LYS A 29 7.12 0.20 -3.46
C LYS A 29 6.20 0.03 -4.64
N PHE A 30 5.30 0.97 -4.80
CA PHE A 30 4.31 1.02 -5.86
C PHE A 30 4.46 2.36 -6.59
N ASN A 31 4.77 2.29 -7.89
CA ASN A 31 4.94 3.49 -8.71
C ASN A 31 3.99 3.45 -9.90
N ALA A 32 3.14 4.47 -9.99
CA ALA A 32 2.23 4.68 -11.09
C ALA A 32 2.87 5.56 -12.17
N PHE A 33 2.70 5.18 -13.42
CA PHE A 33 3.12 5.99 -14.57
C PHE A 33 1.97 6.14 -15.55
N HIS A 34 1.87 7.32 -16.16
CA HIS A 34 0.97 7.56 -17.28
C HIS A 34 1.28 6.57 -18.40
N ALA A 35 0.28 5.86 -18.90
CA ALA A 35 0.48 4.72 -19.81
C ALA A 35 1.28 5.09 -21.07
N GLU A 36 0.95 6.23 -21.69
CA GLU A 36 1.59 6.70 -22.93
C GLU A 36 2.87 7.47 -22.65
N SER A 37 2.75 8.66 -22.03
CA SER A 37 3.88 9.58 -21.83
C SER A 37 4.92 9.10 -20.81
N LYS A 38 4.70 7.98 -20.12
CA LYS A 38 5.53 7.46 -19.02
C LYS A 38 5.79 8.46 -17.89
N LYS A 39 5.00 9.53 -17.81
CA LYS A 39 5.14 10.56 -16.77
C LYS A 39 4.79 9.93 -15.43
N PRO A 40 5.59 10.14 -14.37
CA PRO A 40 5.24 9.63 -13.07
C PRO A 40 3.97 10.25 -12.51
N LEU A 41 3.15 9.45 -11.83
CA LEU A 41 1.89 9.86 -11.22
C LEU A 41 1.95 9.56 -9.71
N HIS A 42 1.08 8.68 -9.21
CA HIS A 42 1.03 8.26 -7.81
C HIS A 42 2.26 7.44 -7.41
N ARG A 43 2.74 7.64 -6.18
CA ARG A 43 3.81 6.84 -5.59
C ARG A 43 3.49 6.56 -4.15
N GLU A 44 3.73 5.33 -3.74
CA GLU A 44 3.62 4.92 -2.36
C GLU A 44 4.71 3.90 -2.03
N CYS A 45 5.16 3.95 -0.79
CA CYS A 45 6.10 2.99 -0.24
C CYS A 45 5.76 2.67 1.20
N GLY A 46 6.16 1.49 1.65
CA GLY A 46 5.71 1.01 2.93
C GLY A 46 6.25 -0.36 3.28
N PHE A 47 5.68 -0.94 4.33
CA PHE A 47 6.06 -2.25 4.84
C PHE A 47 4.85 -3.13 5.06
N ILE A 48 4.87 -4.34 4.50
CA ILE A 48 3.93 -5.40 4.85
C ILE A 48 4.56 -6.24 5.96
N ARG A 49 3.82 -6.42 7.06
CA ARG A 49 4.23 -7.23 8.21
C ARG A 49 3.22 -8.36 8.41
N MET A 50 3.71 -9.57 8.62
CA MET A 50 2.88 -10.68 9.05
C MET A 50 3.03 -10.91 10.55
N GLN A 51 1.91 -11.06 11.26
CA GLN A 51 1.92 -11.44 12.66
C GLN A 51 2.37 -12.91 12.78
N PRO A 52 3.46 -13.22 13.51
CA PRO A 52 3.97 -14.58 13.63
C PRO A 52 2.92 -15.59 14.11
N GLY A 53 2.86 -16.75 13.46
CA GLY A 53 1.93 -17.83 13.82
C GLY A 53 0.47 -17.58 13.41
N THR A 54 0.18 -16.54 12.64
CA THR A 54 -1.17 -16.22 12.16
C THR A 54 -1.16 -15.89 10.67
N ASN A 55 -2.35 -15.72 10.09
CA ASN A 55 -2.53 -15.18 8.74
C ASN A 55 -2.79 -13.66 8.72
N ARG A 56 -2.64 -12.99 9.88
CA ARG A 56 -2.90 -11.55 10.00
C ARG A 56 -1.75 -10.73 9.44
N VAL A 57 -2.11 -9.71 8.67
CA VAL A 57 -1.20 -8.85 7.95
C VAL A 57 -1.50 -7.40 8.27
N ALA A 58 -0.45 -6.61 8.49
CA ALA A 58 -0.52 -5.16 8.57
C ALA A 58 0.31 -4.55 7.42
N PHE A 59 -0.22 -3.53 6.76
CA PHE A 59 0.46 -2.80 5.71
C PHE A 59 0.52 -1.30 6.07
N ILE A 60 1.75 -0.79 6.24
CA ILE A 60 2.03 0.57 6.68
C ILE A 60 2.58 1.35 5.49
N ILE A 61 1.92 2.42 5.05
CA ILE A 61 2.20 3.05 3.75
C ILE A 61 2.27 4.56 3.89
N ALA A 62 3.19 5.18 3.15
CA ALA A 62 3.24 6.61 2.91
C ALA A 62 3.09 6.91 1.41
N GLN A 63 2.25 7.88 1.08
CA GLN A 63 1.97 8.29 -0.30
C GLN A 63 2.56 9.67 -0.60
N ASN A 64 2.93 9.91 -1.86
CA ASN A 64 3.43 11.21 -2.33
C ASN A 64 2.38 12.33 -2.29
N SER A 65 1.11 12.00 -2.05
CA SER A 65 0.02 12.93 -1.81
C SER A 65 0.06 13.57 -0.41
N GLY A 66 0.91 13.06 0.49
CA GLY A 66 0.94 13.47 1.90
C GLY A 66 -0.06 12.71 2.77
N LEU A 67 -0.52 11.54 2.32
CA LEU A 67 -1.33 10.59 3.09
C LEU A 67 -0.41 9.49 3.66
N VAL A 68 -0.64 9.11 4.92
CA VAL A 68 -0.09 7.89 5.53
C VAL A 68 -1.25 7.01 5.99
N GLU A 69 -1.07 5.71 5.91
CA GLU A 69 -2.12 4.74 6.21
C GLU A 69 -1.56 3.49 6.87
N ILE A 70 -2.36 2.92 7.76
CA ILE A 70 -2.15 1.59 8.33
C ILE A 70 -3.39 0.78 7.95
N GLU A 71 -3.18 -0.23 7.13
CA GLU A 71 -4.19 -1.20 6.73
C GLU A 71 -3.94 -2.54 7.42
N GLU A 72 -5.00 -3.22 7.84
CA GLU A 72 -4.91 -4.55 8.45
C GLU A 72 -5.90 -5.50 7.80
N GLY A 73 -5.61 -6.80 7.87
CA GLY A 73 -6.48 -7.85 7.39
C GLY A 73 -5.80 -9.21 7.38
N GLU A 74 -6.17 -10.07 6.44
CA GLU A 74 -5.79 -11.48 6.44
C GLU A 74 -5.38 -11.98 5.06
N LEU A 75 -4.38 -12.87 5.05
CA LEU A 75 -3.99 -13.66 3.88
C LEU A 75 -4.77 -14.99 3.89
N THR A 76 -5.62 -15.19 2.89
CA THR A 76 -6.39 -16.44 2.71
C THR A 76 -6.04 -17.06 1.36
N GLY A 77 -5.37 -18.21 1.37
CA GLY A 77 -4.83 -18.82 0.15
C GLY A 77 -3.79 -17.91 -0.50
N GLN A 78 -4.12 -17.38 -1.69
CA GLN A 78 -3.27 -16.44 -2.45
C GLN A 78 -3.87 -15.03 -2.51
N GLN A 79 -4.90 -14.76 -1.70
CA GLN A 79 -5.57 -13.47 -1.63
C GLN A 79 -5.25 -12.76 -0.32
N LEU A 80 -4.72 -11.54 -0.42
CA LEU A 80 -4.55 -10.65 0.71
C LEU A 80 -5.64 -9.58 0.69
N ASN A 81 -6.47 -9.56 1.72
CA ASN A 81 -7.52 -8.56 1.91
C ASN A 81 -7.11 -7.61 3.03
N LEU A 82 -7.15 -6.30 2.76
CA LEU A 82 -6.75 -5.26 3.69
C LEU A 82 -7.80 -4.15 3.76
N GLN A 83 -7.93 -3.54 4.94
CA GLN A 83 -8.76 -2.38 5.18
C GLN A 83 -8.02 -1.39 6.09
N SER A 84 -8.09 -0.10 5.76
CA SER A 84 -7.48 0.96 6.56
C SER A 84 -8.09 1.03 7.97
N GLN A 85 -7.24 0.92 8.98
CA GLN A 85 -7.59 1.19 10.39
C GLN A 85 -7.24 2.62 10.79
N THR A 86 -6.18 3.18 10.20
CA THR A 86 -5.72 4.55 10.48
C THR A 86 -5.35 5.25 9.19
N LEU A 87 -5.78 6.52 9.07
CA LEU A 87 -5.39 7.43 8.00
C LEU A 87 -4.88 8.74 8.62
N GLY A 88 -3.62 9.09 8.36
CA GLY A 88 -3.02 10.38 8.71
C GLY A 88 -2.76 11.21 7.44
N ARG A 89 -2.89 12.53 7.52
CA ARG A 89 -2.64 13.40 6.36
C ARG A 89 -2.00 14.71 6.77
N ILE A 90 -1.21 15.28 5.87
CA ILE A 90 -0.67 16.64 6.02
C ILE A 90 -1.81 17.68 6.07
N SER A 91 -1.60 18.78 6.79
CA SER A 91 -2.64 19.80 7.07
C SER A 91 -3.19 20.48 5.82
N PHE A 92 -2.39 20.57 4.76
CA PHE A 92 -2.74 21.18 3.47
C PHE A 92 -3.00 20.14 2.37
N ALA A 93 -3.34 18.90 2.74
CA ALA A 93 -3.72 17.88 1.78
C ALA A 93 -4.90 18.35 0.92
N LYS A 94 -4.86 18.03 -0.38
CA LYS A 94 -5.93 18.43 -1.31
C LYS A 94 -7.26 17.75 -0.96
N LYS A 95 -8.37 18.47 -1.09
CA LYS A 95 -9.74 17.93 -0.98
C LYS A 95 -10.18 17.33 -2.33
N PRO A 96 -11.10 16.34 -2.34
CA PRO A 96 -11.70 15.67 -1.18
C PRO A 96 -10.71 14.73 -0.48
N HIS A 97 -10.91 14.53 0.82
CA HIS A 97 -10.06 13.64 1.62
C HIS A 97 -10.57 12.20 1.57
N VAL A 98 -9.64 11.27 1.39
CA VAL A 98 -9.88 9.83 1.55
C VAL A 98 -10.27 9.55 3.01
N GLN A 99 -11.35 8.79 3.18
CA GLN A 99 -11.91 8.42 4.50
C GLN A 99 -11.63 6.97 4.86
N GLN A 100 -11.54 6.09 3.86
CA GLN A 100 -11.28 4.67 4.03
C GLN A 100 -10.64 4.11 2.77
N ILE A 101 -9.78 3.12 2.93
CA ILE A 101 -9.14 2.38 1.84
C ILE A 101 -9.37 0.89 2.09
N SER A 102 -9.65 0.16 1.01
CA SER A 102 -9.67 -1.29 1.01
C SER A 102 -8.86 -1.78 -0.18
N ARG A 103 -8.00 -2.77 0.05
CA ARG A 103 -7.14 -3.36 -0.98
C ARG A 103 -7.34 -4.86 -1.00
N VAL A 104 -7.34 -5.39 -2.23
CA VAL A 104 -7.28 -6.82 -2.48
C VAL A 104 -6.10 -7.07 -3.41
N PHE A 105 -5.14 -7.86 -2.95
CA PHE A 105 -4.08 -8.38 -3.78
C PHE A 105 -4.34 -9.85 -4.05
N GLN A 106 -4.28 -10.25 -5.31
CA GLN A 106 -4.47 -11.63 -5.75
C GLN A 106 -3.34 -11.96 -6.74
N LEU A 107 -2.70 -13.11 -6.52
CA LEU A 107 -1.75 -13.69 -7.47
C LEU A 107 -2.48 -14.41 -8.62
#